data_AF-A0A067SQ32-F1
#
_entry.id   AF-A0A067SQ32-F1
#
_cell.length_a   1.000
_cell.length_b   1.000
_cell.length_c   1.000
_cell.angle_alpha   90.00
_cell.angle_beta   90.00
_cell.angle_gamma   90.00
#
_symmetry.space_group_name_H-M   'P 1'
#
loop_
_entity.id
_entity.type
_entity.pdbx_description
1 polymer ?
#
loop_
_entity_poly.entity_id
_entity_poly.type
_entity_poly.pdbx_seq_one_letter_code
_entity_poly.pdbx_strand_id
1 'polypeptide(L)'
;MSIVSQRLVLEVNAHIAAWHKGMYCLNGTTGTDNQNTNDAVQPLYQFNKSDWWFHHYNLCDQFPPAPGDFLDLPANGQFTVELATNRAFTTLSNNGTKVALYGDGLDHPNLGDGVEGTTGNNTCITSPNIHTRNESMASGTVFAISYVSDLKEVTESNLVVFSVLYNTPWQRLATYSVPNLPACPEPGGCICSWGWVPNGCGVANMYMLPYRCRVTGQTGASAVAPGKAPVWCEDDPTKCVGGAKQMVFWHQLEGNNVVVSGSDLAGNPKSPTYNLKMGFSNGAQMDIFLDSGPAETTSIDLAAPATTLTSITPLPVQT
;
A
#
# COMPACT_ATOMS: atom_id res chain seq x y z
N MET A 1 -29.74 26.91 -30.73
CA MET A 1 -28.39 27.07 -30.13
C MET A 1 -28.33 26.18 -28.90
N SER A 2 -27.74 24.99 -29.03
CA SER A 2 -27.51 24.08 -27.90
C SER A 2 -26.20 24.47 -27.25
N ILE A 3 -26.26 24.93 -26.01
CA ILE A 3 -25.07 25.19 -25.20
C ILE A 3 -24.61 23.82 -24.66
N VAL A 4 -23.62 23.22 -25.31
CA VAL A 4 -22.91 22.07 -24.77
C VAL A 4 -22.06 22.61 -23.62
N SER A 5 -22.51 22.37 -22.39
CA SER A 5 -21.73 22.61 -21.18
C SER A 5 -20.55 21.65 -21.16
N GLN A 6 -19.40 22.07 -21.71
CA GLN A 6 -18.12 21.42 -21.49
C GLN A 6 -17.80 21.52 -19.99
N ARG A 7 -18.09 20.45 -19.24
CA ARG A 7 -17.51 20.27 -17.91
C ARG A 7 -16.02 20.02 -18.11
N LEU A 8 -15.21 21.01 -17.77
CA LEU A 8 -13.77 20.84 -17.61
C LEU A 8 -13.58 19.83 -16.47
N VAL A 9 -13.24 18.59 -16.80
CA VAL A 9 -12.80 17.61 -15.80
C VAL A 9 -11.41 18.06 -15.39
N LEU A 10 -11.29 18.66 -14.22
CA LEU A 10 -9.97 18.91 -13.62
C LEU A 10 -9.30 17.54 -13.47
N GLU A 11 -8.19 17.35 -14.18
CA GLU A 11 -7.32 16.18 -14.05
C GLU A 11 -6.65 16.21 -12.68
N VAL A 12 -7.36 15.70 -11.69
CA VAL A 12 -6.85 15.52 -10.34
C VAL A 12 -6.19 14.15 -10.34
N ASN A 13 -4.86 14.12 -10.26
CA ASN A 13 -4.06 12.90 -10.15
C ASN A 13 -3.52 12.82 -8.72
N ALA A 14 -4.02 11.90 -7.89
CA ALA A 14 -3.49 11.73 -6.55
C ALA A 14 -2.09 11.17 -6.64
N HIS A 15 -1.33 11.43 -5.60
CA HIS A 15 0.01 10.93 -5.50
C HIS A 15 0.17 10.51 -4.07
N ILE A 16 0.11 9.21 -3.79
CA ILE A 16 0.34 8.73 -2.42
C ILE A 16 0.99 7.36 -2.43
N ALA A 17 1.84 7.14 -1.44
CA ALA A 17 2.56 5.91 -1.20
C ALA A 17 2.56 5.62 0.30
N ALA A 18 2.64 4.35 0.67
CA ALA A 18 2.91 3.93 2.04
C ALA A 18 4.42 3.90 2.30
N TRP A 19 4.98 5.00 2.78
CA TRP A 19 6.42 5.11 3.02
C TRP A 19 6.84 4.27 4.24
N HIS A 20 7.87 3.44 4.04
CA HIS A 20 8.49 2.61 5.07
C HIS A 20 9.93 2.26 4.65
N LYS A 21 10.84 2.00 5.60
CA LYS A 21 12.24 1.66 5.27
C LYS A 21 12.40 0.40 4.41
N GLY A 22 11.53 -0.59 4.63
CA GLY A 22 11.50 -1.82 3.84
C GLY A 22 10.96 -1.66 2.42
N MET A 23 10.56 -0.45 1.99
CA MET A 23 10.03 -0.23 0.64
C MET A 23 11.13 -0.18 -0.42
N TYR A 24 10.78 -0.58 -1.64
CA TYR A 24 11.58 -0.31 -2.81
C TYR A 24 11.47 1.17 -3.20
N CYS A 25 12.51 1.67 -3.86
CA CYS A 25 12.66 3.05 -4.31
C CYS A 25 12.38 4.13 -3.24
N LEU A 26 12.64 3.82 -1.95
CA LEU A 26 12.57 4.78 -0.84
C LEU A 26 13.31 6.09 -1.17
N ASN A 27 14.47 5.96 -1.79
CA ASN A 27 15.36 7.05 -2.14
C ASN A 27 15.09 7.65 -3.54
N GLY A 28 14.04 7.18 -4.23
CA GLY A 28 13.79 7.45 -5.64
C GLY A 28 14.47 6.43 -6.56
N THR A 29 14.44 6.70 -7.87
CA THR A 29 14.87 5.73 -8.90
C THR A 29 16.12 6.15 -9.68
N THR A 30 16.92 7.04 -9.09
CA THR A 30 18.16 7.54 -9.69
C THR A 30 19.44 6.93 -9.09
N GLY A 31 19.32 6.11 -8.04
CA GLY A 31 20.45 5.53 -7.31
C GLY A 31 21.14 6.50 -6.33
N THR A 32 20.61 7.70 -6.16
CA THR A 32 21.06 8.69 -5.18
C THR A 32 19.95 8.93 -4.15
N ASP A 33 20.33 9.28 -2.92
CA ASP A 33 19.36 9.60 -1.88
C ASP A 33 18.61 10.90 -2.19
N ASN A 34 17.40 10.79 -2.75
CA ASN A 34 16.51 11.91 -2.97
C ASN A 34 15.51 12.04 -1.82
N GLN A 35 15.80 12.97 -0.92
CA GLN A 35 14.97 13.33 0.24
C GLN A 35 13.61 13.94 -0.18
N ASN A 36 13.45 14.39 -1.43
CA ASN A 36 12.22 15.00 -1.94
C ASN A 36 11.63 14.20 -3.11
N THR A 37 11.87 12.89 -3.16
CA THR A 37 11.33 12.03 -4.22
C THR A 37 9.81 11.87 -4.15
N ASN A 38 9.21 11.86 -5.34
CA ASN A 38 7.82 11.51 -5.59
C ASN A 38 7.71 10.37 -6.63
N ASP A 39 8.74 9.54 -6.76
CA ASP A 39 8.76 8.45 -7.75
C ASP A 39 7.76 7.33 -7.37
N ALA A 40 7.70 7.00 -6.07
CA ALA A 40 6.81 5.95 -5.53
C ALA A 40 5.32 6.34 -5.51
N VAL A 41 5.01 7.63 -5.64
CA VAL A 41 3.62 8.12 -5.51
C VAL A 41 2.91 8.25 -6.85
N GLN A 42 3.59 7.98 -7.96
CA GLN A 42 2.98 8.10 -9.28
C GLN A 42 1.90 7.01 -9.48
N PRO A 43 0.77 7.31 -10.13
CA PRO A 43 -0.25 6.30 -10.40
C PRO A 43 0.18 5.31 -11.49
N LEU A 44 -0.44 4.14 -11.50
CA LEU A 44 -0.36 3.15 -12.58
C LEU A 44 -1.65 3.19 -13.40
N TYR A 45 -1.55 3.54 -14.68
CA TYR A 45 -2.69 3.66 -15.59
C TYR A 45 -2.28 3.38 -17.03
N GLN A 46 -3.02 2.51 -17.71
CA GLN A 46 -2.81 2.17 -19.12
C GLN A 46 -1.36 1.74 -19.46
N PHE A 47 -0.76 0.92 -18.60
CA PHE A 47 0.53 0.30 -18.85
C PHE A 47 0.40 -1.17 -19.26
N ASN A 48 1.42 -1.70 -19.94
CA ASN A 48 1.56 -3.16 -20.09
C ASN A 48 1.95 -3.79 -18.76
N LYS A 49 1.72 -5.09 -18.60
CA LYS A 49 2.03 -5.78 -17.34
C LYS A 49 3.49 -5.66 -16.94
N SER A 50 4.41 -5.74 -17.89
CA SER A 50 5.85 -5.56 -17.62
C SER A 50 6.20 -4.19 -17.05
N ASP A 51 5.35 -3.18 -17.25
CA ASP A 51 5.64 -1.79 -16.92
C ASP A 51 4.97 -1.40 -15.59
N TRP A 52 3.72 -1.79 -15.35
CA TRP A 52 3.05 -1.46 -14.09
C TRP A 52 3.41 -2.39 -12.94
N TRP A 53 3.78 -3.64 -13.22
CA TRP A 53 4.10 -4.60 -12.17
C TRP A 53 5.25 -4.05 -11.33
N PHE A 54 4.95 -3.75 -10.06
CA PHE A 54 5.92 -3.17 -9.13
C PHE A 54 6.61 -1.88 -9.62
N HIS A 55 5.90 -1.04 -10.37
CA HIS A 55 6.44 0.24 -10.85
C HIS A 55 7.67 0.10 -11.78
N HIS A 56 7.77 -0.98 -12.56
CA HIS A 56 8.91 -1.16 -13.46
C HIS A 56 9.09 -0.02 -14.48
N TYR A 57 8.01 0.65 -14.91
CA TYR A 57 8.06 1.74 -15.89
C TYR A 57 8.95 2.91 -15.43
N ASN A 58 9.08 3.13 -14.11
CA ASN A 58 9.99 4.11 -13.52
C ASN A 58 11.16 3.45 -12.77
N LEU A 59 11.34 2.15 -12.94
CA LEU A 59 12.39 1.30 -12.36
C LEU A 59 12.34 1.16 -10.83
N CYS A 60 11.22 1.45 -10.16
CA CYS A 60 11.17 1.35 -8.69
C CYS A 60 11.58 -0.04 -8.17
N ASP A 61 11.15 -1.09 -8.86
CA ASP A 61 11.47 -2.49 -8.58
C ASP A 61 12.98 -2.82 -8.62
N GLN A 62 13.81 -1.95 -9.22
CA GLN A 62 15.26 -2.11 -9.29
C GLN A 62 16.02 -1.47 -8.11
N PHE A 63 15.32 -0.76 -7.22
CA PHE A 63 15.91 -0.10 -6.07
C PHE A 63 15.42 -0.75 -4.77
N PRO A 64 16.00 -1.90 -4.36
CA PRO A 64 15.60 -2.55 -3.11
C PRO A 64 15.92 -1.66 -1.90
N PRO A 65 15.25 -1.90 -0.76
CA PRO A 65 15.62 -1.26 0.51
C PRO A 65 17.05 -1.65 0.92
N ALA A 66 17.61 -0.90 1.87
CA ALA A 66 18.96 -1.19 2.37
C ALA A 66 19.01 -2.57 3.06
N PRO A 67 20.17 -3.25 3.06
CA PRO A 67 20.32 -4.53 3.76
C PRO A 67 19.89 -4.42 5.23
N GLY A 68 18.98 -5.31 5.65
CA GLY A 68 18.44 -5.33 7.01
C GLY A 68 17.18 -4.49 7.22
N ASP A 69 16.80 -3.64 6.26
CA ASP A 69 15.54 -2.91 6.31
C ASP A 69 14.39 -3.79 5.80
N PHE A 70 13.49 -4.17 6.72
CA PHE A 70 12.26 -4.91 6.44
C PHE A 70 11.06 -4.15 7.00
N LEU A 71 9.90 -4.33 6.36
CA LEU A 71 8.62 -4.09 7.01
C LEU A 71 8.32 -5.24 7.97
N ASP A 72 8.37 -4.95 9.28
CA ASP A 72 8.08 -5.93 10.31
C ASP A 72 6.56 -6.10 10.49
N LEU A 73 6.10 -7.35 10.39
CA LEU A 73 4.71 -7.75 10.50
C LEU A 73 4.53 -8.59 11.77
N PRO A 74 4.17 -8.01 12.92
CA PRO A 74 3.96 -8.79 14.14
C PRO A 74 2.72 -9.67 13.98
N ALA A 75 2.86 -10.99 14.00
CA ALA A 75 1.72 -11.91 13.87
C ALA A 75 0.67 -11.65 14.96
N ASN A 76 -0.61 -11.56 14.56
CA ASN A 76 -1.74 -11.13 15.42
C ASN A 76 -1.60 -9.72 16.03
N GLY A 77 -0.64 -8.92 15.55
CA GLY A 77 -0.39 -7.56 15.99
C GLY A 77 -0.79 -6.52 14.95
N GLN A 78 -0.12 -5.38 15.00
CA GLN A 78 -0.34 -4.25 14.09
C GLN A 78 1.00 -3.63 13.70
N PHE A 79 1.03 -2.98 12.54
CA PHE A 79 2.16 -2.16 12.10
C PHE A 79 1.65 -0.85 11.52
N THR A 80 2.50 0.18 11.54
CA THR A 80 2.15 1.53 11.07
C THR A 80 3.10 1.95 9.96
N VAL A 81 2.55 2.57 8.91
CA VAL A 81 3.28 3.18 7.80
C VAL A 81 2.84 4.63 7.63
N GLU A 82 3.61 5.40 6.86
CA GLU A 82 3.30 6.80 6.56
C GLU A 82 2.74 6.94 5.14
N LEU A 83 1.45 7.24 4.98
CA LEU A 83 0.82 7.58 3.72
C LEU A 83 1.14 9.05 3.38
N ALA A 84 1.96 9.30 2.36
CA ALA A 84 2.36 10.66 1.99
C ALA A 84 2.53 10.86 0.48
N THR A 85 2.33 12.11 0.05
CA THR A 85 2.41 12.54 -1.36
C THR A 85 3.82 12.79 -1.85
N ASN A 86 4.79 12.83 -0.92
CA ASN A 86 6.21 12.90 -1.19
C ASN A 86 6.94 12.36 0.04
N ARG A 87 8.13 11.76 -0.15
CA ARG A 87 8.96 11.30 0.96
C ARG A 87 9.28 12.44 1.94
N ALA A 88 9.42 13.66 1.44
CA ALA A 88 9.73 14.84 2.24
C ALA A 88 8.76 15.07 3.40
N PHE A 89 7.50 14.61 3.28
CA PHE A 89 6.46 14.76 4.29
C PHE A 89 6.35 13.55 5.24
N THR A 90 7.41 12.75 5.32
CA THR A 90 7.52 11.58 6.21
C THR A 90 8.67 11.73 7.19
N THR A 91 8.69 10.90 8.24
CA THR A 91 9.82 10.85 9.17
C THR A 91 11.10 10.27 8.52
N LEU A 92 10.97 9.66 7.34
CA LEU A 92 12.06 9.07 6.57
C LEU A 92 12.84 10.08 5.73
N SER A 93 12.54 11.38 5.87
CA SER A 93 13.25 12.45 5.20
C SER A 93 13.40 13.72 6.04
N ASN A 94 14.44 14.52 5.78
CA ASN A 94 14.66 15.84 6.40
C ASN A 94 14.57 15.80 7.93
N ASN A 95 14.98 14.70 8.56
CA ASN A 95 14.83 14.45 10.01
C ASN A 95 13.37 14.62 10.52
N GLY A 96 12.38 14.39 9.66
CA GLY A 96 10.96 14.54 9.97
C GLY A 96 10.49 15.98 10.15
N THR A 97 11.26 17.01 9.78
CA THR A 97 10.87 18.41 10.07
C THR A 97 9.71 18.94 9.22
N LYS A 98 9.23 18.17 8.25
CA LYS A 98 8.13 18.55 7.35
C LYS A 98 6.90 17.65 7.48
N VAL A 99 6.84 16.81 8.51
CA VAL A 99 5.66 15.99 8.77
C VAL A 99 4.56 16.83 9.42
N ALA A 100 3.31 16.48 9.11
CA ALA A 100 2.11 17.02 9.76
C ALA A 100 1.08 15.91 9.96
N LEU A 101 -0.18 16.24 10.27
CA LEU A 101 -1.24 15.24 10.38
C LEU A 101 -1.54 14.54 9.04
N TYR A 102 -1.47 15.28 7.93
CA TYR A 102 -1.77 14.76 6.59
C TYR A 102 -0.51 14.53 5.74
N GLY A 103 -0.68 13.72 4.70
CA GLY A 103 0.41 13.21 3.87
C GLY A 103 1.08 14.24 2.94
N ASP A 104 0.63 15.49 2.90
CA ASP A 104 1.23 16.59 2.15
C ASP A 104 2.00 17.59 3.04
N GLY A 105 2.21 17.24 4.31
CA GLY A 105 2.99 18.04 5.25
C GLY A 105 2.25 19.25 5.84
N LEU A 106 0.91 19.25 5.74
CA LEU A 106 0.05 20.28 6.34
C LEU A 106 -0.95 19.66 7.32
N ASP A 107 -1.40 20.46 8.28
CA ASP A 107 -2.56 20.15 9.09
C ASP A 107 -3.80 20.71 8.38
N HIS A 108 -4.78 19.86 8.09
CA HIS A 108 -6.05 20.23 7.45
C HIS A 108 -7.22 20.06 8.41
N PRO A 109 -7.47 21.02 9.32
CA PRO A 109 -8.47 20.87 10.38
C PRO A 109 -9.91 20.73 9.88
N ASN A 110 -10.22 21.13 8.64
CA ASN A 110 -11.56 21.02 8.06
C ASN A 110 -11.58 20.14 6.79
N LEU A 111 -10.64 19.19 6.68
CA LEU A 111 -10.55 18.35 5.49
C LEU A 111 -11.83 17.53 5.29
N GLY A 112 -12.49 17.73 4.15
CA GLY A 112 -13.70 16.99 3.81
C GLY A 112 -15.01 17.57 4.35
N ASP A 113 -14.97 18.65 5.13
CA ASP A 113 -16.16 19.38 5.61
C ASP A 113 -16.73 20.37 4.57
N GLY A 114 -16.32 20.23 3.30
CA GLY A 114 -16.82 21.01 2.16
C GLY A 114 -16.22 22.42 1.99
N VAL A 115 -15.19 22.77 2.76
CA VAL A 115 -14.56 24.10 2.74
C VAL A 115 -13.07 24.03 2.39
N GLU A 116 -12.33 23.10 2.99
CA GLU A 116 -10.87 23.02 2.86
C GLU A 116 -10.45 21.90 1.89
N GLY A 117 -9.56 22.24 0.94
CA GLY A 117 -9.13 21.31 -0.11
C GLY A 117 -10.15 21.07 -1.22
N THR A 118 -11.34 21.69 -1.16
CA THR A 118 -12.44 21.51 -2.13
C THR A 118 -12.69 22.78 -2.94
N THR A 119 -13.01 22.69 -4.23
CA THR A 119 -13.45 23.83 -5.07
C THR A 119 -14.97 24.02 -5.11
N GLY A 120 -15.67 23.68 -4.01
CA GLY A 120 -17.13 23.83 -3.86
C GLY A 120 -17.80 22.65 -3.14
N ASN A 121 -19.07 22.82 -2.76
CA ASN A 121 -19.85 21.78 -2.09
C ASN A 121 -20.00 20.56 -3.01
N ASN A 122 -19.52 19.38 -2.57
CA ASN A 122 -19.46 18.12 -3.34
C ASN A 122 -18.32 17.99 -4.36
N THR A 123 -17.23 18.75 -4.19
CA THR A 123 -16.02 18.62 -5.02
C THR A 123 -15.00 17.70 -4.35
N CYS A 124 -14.13 17.09 -5.16
CA CYS A 124 -13.05 16.25 -4.68
C CYS A 124 -12.01 17.09 -3.94
N ILE A 125 -11.40 16.49 -2.91
CA ILE A 125 -10.24 17.06 -2.25
C ILE A 125 -9.07 17.11 -3.24
N THR A 126 -8.48 18.29 -3.41
CA THR A 126 -7.32 18.54 -4.28
C THR A 126 -6.03 18.72 -3.49
N SER A 127 -6.10 18.98 -2.18
CA SER A 127 -4.95 18.99 -1.25
C SER A 127 -5.38 18.48 0.14
N PRO A 128 -4.74 17.42 0.68
CA PRO A 128 -3.87 16.50 -0.03
C PRO A 128 -4.66 15.82 -1.16
N ASN A 129 -4.03 15.61 -2.31
CA ASN A 129 -4.72 14.92 -3.40
C ASN A 129 -4.80 13.42 -3.10
N ILE A 130 -5.92 12.97 -2.53
CA ILE A 130 -6.17 11.60 -2.05
C ILE A 130 -7.43 10.97 -2.64
N HIS A 131 -7.92 11.51 -3.76
CA HIS A 131 -9.06 10.98 -4.53
C HIS A 131 -10.30 10.63 -3.68
N THR A 132 -10.67 11.50 -2.75
CA THR A 132 -11.93 11.38 -2.01
C THR A 132 -12.54 12.76 -1.75
N ARG A 133 -13.78 12.80 -1.27
CA ARG A 133 -14.47 14.02 -0.83
C ARG A 133 -14.47 14.17 0.69
N ASN A 134 -14.36 13.07 1.43
CA ASN A 134 -14.27 13.01 2.89
C ASN A 134 -13.76 11.63 3.33
N GLU A 135 -13.50 11.45 4.62
CA GLU A 135 -12.93 10.22 5.17
C GLU A 135 -13.76 8.98 4.84
N SER A 136 -15.08 9.06 5.04
CA SER A 136 -15.99 7.93 4.83
C SER A 136 -16.09 7.46 3.38
N MET A 137 -15.61 8.30 2.43
CA MET A 137 -15.58 7.99 1.01
C MET A 137 -14.20 7.51 0.53
N ALA A 138 -13.16 7.55 1.38
CA ALA A 138 -11.85 7.03 1.02
C ALA A 138 -11.92 5.50 0.79
N SER A 139 -11.35 5.05 -0.32
CA SER A 139 -11.70 3.76 -0.92
C SER A 139 -11.08 2.53 -0.25
N GLY A 140 -10.19 2.75 0.71
CA GLY A 140 -9.45 1.71 1.42
C GLY A 140 -8.16 1.31 0.71
N THR A 141 -7.19 0.88 1.50
CA THR A 141 -5.87 0.43 1.03
C THR A 141 -5.53 -0.91 1.65
N VAL A 142 -4.54 -1.61 1.09
CA VAL A 142 -4.18 -2.97 1.51
C VAL A 142 -2.69 -3.18 1.65
N PHE A 143 -2.35 -4.22 2.40
CA PHE A 143 -1.08 -4.92 2.26
C PHE A 143 -1.31 -6.38 1.84
N ALA A 144 -0.51 -6.81 0.88
CA ALA A 144 -0.41 -8.19 0.43
C ALA A 144 0.99 -8.77 0.72
N ILE A 145 1.11 -10.09 0.79
CA ILE A 145 2.34 -10.82 1.10
C ILE A 145 2.54 -11.98 0.13
N SER A 146 3.80 -12.22 -0.24
CA SER A 146 4.27 -13.36 -1.01
C SER A 146 5.49 -13.97 -0.31
N TYR A 147 5.45 -15.29 -0.06
CA TYR A 147 6.47 -16.04 0.68
C TYR A 147 7.66 -16.44 -0.20
N VAL A 148 8.17 -15.47 -0.94
CA VAL A 148 9.39 -15.56 -1.75
C VAL A 148 10.33 -14.44 -1.35
N SER A 149 11.64 -14.66 -1.46
CA SER A 149 12.66 -13.66 -1.09
C SER A 149 13.15 -12.81 -2.27
N ASP A 150 12.87 -13.23 -3.51
CA ASP A 150 13.17 -12.47 -4.73
C ASP A 150 11.88 -11.86 -5.29
N LEU A 151 11.89 -10.55 -5.51
CA LEU A 151 10.78 -9.80 -6.12
C LEU A 151 10.36 -10.38 -7.48
N LYS A 152 11.30 -10.97 -8.23
CA LYS A 152 11.03 -11.58 -9.54
C LYS A 152 10.23 -12.87 -9.47
N GLU A 153 10.18 -13.52 -8.30
CA GLU A 153 9.39 -14.74 -8.08
C GLU A 153 7.95 -14.42 -7.64
N VAL A 154 7.62 -13.16 -7.44
CA VAL A 154 6.26 -12.74 -7.08
C VAL A 154 5.36 -12.82 -8.31
N THR A 155 4.23 -13.50 -8.14
CA THR A 155 3.17 -13.67 -9.13
C THR A 155 1.85 -13.16 -8.57
N GLU A 156 0.84 -13.00 -9.43
CA GLU A 156 -0.50 -12.63 -8.96
C GLU A 156 -1.07 -13.63 -7.96
N SER A 157 -0.80 -14.93 -8.14
CA SER A 157 -1.39 -15.98 -7.28
C SER A 157 -0.66 -16.15 -5.96
N ASN A 158 0.62 -15.80 -5.85
CA ASN A 158 1.35 -15.88 -4.59
C ASN A 158 1.36 -14.56 -3.79
N LEU A 159 0.86 -13.45 -4.36
CA LEU A 159 0.71 -12.17 -3.68
C LEU A 159 -0.70 -12.00 -3.10
N VAL A 160 -0.86 -12.32 -1.82
CA VAL A 160 -2.17 -12.44 -1.15
C VAL A 160 -2.41 -11.29 -0.20
N VAL A 161 -3.55 -10.62 -0.34
CA VAL A 161 -4.00 -9.55 0.58
C VAL A 161 -4.22 -10.14 1.97
N PHE A 162 -3.46 -9.65 2.96
CA PHE A 162 -3.55 -10.09 4.35
C PHE A 162 -4.10 -9.02 5.29
N SER A 163 -4.03 -7.75 4.91
CA SER A 163 -4.62 -6.65 5.67
C SER A 163 -5.28 -5.66 4.74
N VAL A 164 -6.43 -5.15 5.17
CA VAL A 164 -7.17 -4.08 4.53
C VAL A 164 -7.41 -2.99 5.57
N LEU A 165 -7.32 -1.74 5.18
CA LEU A 165 -7.69 -0.61 6.03
C LEU A 165 -8.67 0.27 5.27
N TYR A 166 -9.90 0.32 5.74
CA TYR A 166 -10.94 1.17 5.14
C TYR A 166 -10.64 2.65 5.36
N ASN A 167 -11.33 3.50 4.62
CA ASN A 167 -11.26 4.95 4.77
C ASN A 167 -9.82 5.48 4.64
N THR A 168 -9.00 4.82 3.82
CA THR A 168 -7.65 5.25 3.47
C THR A 168 -7.49 5.37 1.96
N PRO A 169 -6.54 6.18 1.48
CA PRO A 169 -5.72 7.14 2.23
C PRO A 169 -6.56 8.25 2.89
N TRP A 170 -6.11 8.73 4.07
CA TRP A 170 -6.72 9.87 4.75
C TRP A 170 -5.66 10.66 5.53
N GLN A 171 -5.33 10.23 6.75
CA GLN A 171 -4.21 10.78 7.51
C GLN A 171 -2.87 10.12 7.13
N ARG A 172 -1.77 10.78 7.50
CA ARG A 172 -0.42 10.27 7.22
C ARG A 172 -0.15 8.94 7.93
N LEU A 173 -0.47 8.81 9.22
CA LEU A 173 -0.24 7.55 9.92
C LEU A 173 -1.38 6.57 9.65
N ALA A 174 -1.05 5.41 9.07
CA ALA A 174 -2.01 4.34 8.80
C ALA A 174 -1.55 3.05 9.48
N THR A 175 -2.43 2.46 10.30
CA THR A 175 -2.12 1.27 11.09
C THR A 175 -2.94 0.08 10.60
N TYR A 176 -2.24 -0.99 10.27
CA TYR A 176 -2.79 -2.20 9.66
C TYR A 176 -2.71 -3.37 10.64
N SER A 177 -3.71 -4.24 10.62
CA SER A 177 -3.77 -5.43 11.47
C SER A 177 -3.23 -6.66 10.75
N VAL A 178 -2.41 -7.45 11.43
CA VAL A 178 -1.77 -8.64 10.85
C VAL A 178 -2.49 -9.89 11.37
N PRO A 179 -2.92 -10.83 10.51
CA PRO A 179 -3.47 -12.10 10.95
C PRO A 179 -2.36 -13.00 11.50
N ASN A 180 -2.69 -14.25 11.82
CA ASN A 180 -1.73 -15.25 12.31
C ASN A 180 -0.81 -15.77 11.19
N LEU A 181 -0.05 -14.88 10.54
CA LEU A 181 0.83 -15.20 9.43
C LEU A 181 1.94 -16.17 9.85
N PRO A 182 2.32 -17.15 9.01
CA PRO A 182 3.50 -17.97 9.23
C PRO A 182 4.81 -17.20 9.02
N ALA A 183 5.92 -17.81 9.41
CA ALA A 183 7.24 -17.22 9.24
C ALA A 183 7.61 -17.05 7.76
N CYS A 184 8.35 -15.98 7.47
CA CYS A 184 8.96 -15.78 6.15
C CYS A 184 10.23 -16.64 5.98
N PRO A 185 10.63 -16.94 4.74
CA PRO A 185 11.92 -17.57 4.48
C PRO A 185 13.09 -16.71 4.98
N GLU A 186 14.04 -17.33 5.68
CA GLU A 186 15.28 -16.67 6.13
C GLU A 186 16.45 -16.99 5.20
N PRO A 187 17.43 -16.07 5.02
CA PRO A 187 17.51 -14.72 5.60
C PRO A 187 16.79 -13.64 4.75
N GLY A 188 16.18 -14.03 3.64
CA GLY A 188 15.73 -13.10 2.60
C GLY A 188 14.40 -12.41 2.87
N GLY A 189 13.65 -12.88 3.86
CA GLY A 189 12.29 -12.45 4.16
C GLY A 189 11.30 -12.81 3.06
N CYS A 190 10.13 -12.19 3.14
CA CYS A 190 9.08 -12.21 2.14
C CYS A 190 9.11 -10.91 1.30
N ILE A 191 8.33 -10.90 0.23
CA ILE A 191 7.93 -9.67 -0.45
C ILE A 191 6.50 -9.31 -0.05
N CYS A 192 6.31 -8.05 0.31
CA CYS A 192 4.99 -7.47 0.53
C CYS A 192 4.69 -6.41 -0.51
N SER A 193 3.41 -6.07 -0.65
CA SER A 193 2.96 -5.02 -1.55
C SER A 193 1.87 -4.17 -0.89
N TRP A 194 2.01 -2.85 -0.97
CA TRP A 194 0.92 -1.93 -0.65
C TRP A 194 0.09 -1.66 -1.90
N GLY A 195 -1.24 -1.56 -1.75
CA GLY A 195 -2.15 -1.32 -2.87
C GLY A 195 -3.24 -0.32 -2.58
N TRP A 196 -3.61 0.45 -3.60
CA TRP A 196 -4.75 1.36 -3.57
C TRP A 196 -5.43 1.46 -4.94
N VAL A 197 -6.76 1.48 -4.95
CA VAL A 197 -7.57 1.83 -6.12
C VAL A 197 -8.47 3.00 -5.72
N PRO A 198 -8.38 4.17 -6.37
CA PRO A 198 -9.24 5.32 -6.06
C PRO A 198 -10.71 5.11 -6.41
N ASN A 199 -11.60 5.89 -5.80
CA ASN A 199 -13.04 5.85 -6.09
C ASN A 199 -13.63 7.23 -6.40
N GLY A 200 -14.10 7.42 -7.64
CA GLY A 200 -15.00 8.51 -8.02
C GLY A 200 -14.40 9.92 -8.08
N CYS A 201 -13.17 10.13 -7.63
CA CYS A 201 -12.45 11.40 -7.74
C CYS A 201 -11.18 11.22 -8.57
N GLY A 202 -10.98 12.07 -9.59
CA GLY A 202 -9.83 11.99 -10.49
C GLY A 202 -9.95 10.91 -11.58
N VAL A 203 -8.83 10.65 -12.25
CA VAL A 203 -8.75 9.61 -13.30
C VAL A 203 -8.67 8.24 -12.63
N ALA A 204 -9.43 7.27 -13.14
CA ALA A 204 -9.39 5.91 -12.63
C ALA A 204 -8.00 5.29 -12.88
N ASN A 205 -7.37 4.78 -11.84
CA ASN A 205 -6.01 4.24 -11.86
C ASN A 205 -5.83 3.22 -10.71
N MET A 206 -4.61 2.75 -10.48
CA MET A 206 -4.25 2.01 -9.27
C MET A 206 -2.84 2.38 -8.79
N TYR A 207 -2.51 2.00 -7.55
CA TYR A 207 -1.18 2.13 -6.97
C TYR A 207 -0.75 0.78 -6.42
N MET A 208 0.54 0.47 -6.58
CA MET A 208 1.14 -0.78 -6.15
C MET A 208 2.60 -0.54 -5.80
N LEU A 209 3.04 -0.88 -4.59
CA LEU A 209 4.44 -0.64 -4.19
C LEU A 209 5.04 -1.87 -3.52
N PRO A 210 6.27 -2.29 -3.88
CA PRO A 210 6.92 -3.45 -3.26
C PRO A 210 7.66 -3.09 -1.98
N TYR A 211 7.74 -4.09 -1.09
CA TYR A 211 8.48 -4.03 0.17
C TYR A 211 9.20 -5.37 0.41
N ARG A 212 10.40 -5.32 0.99
CA ARG A 212 10.91 -6.44 1.79
C ARG A 212 10.15 -6.44 3.11
N CYS A 213 9.62 -7.58 3.51
CA CYS A 213 8.92 -7.74 4.78
C CYS A 213 9.30 -9.04 5.49
N ARG A 214 9.05 -9.12 6.79
CA ARG A 214 9.17 -10.35 7.57
C ARG A 214 8.10 -10.42 8.63
N VAL A 215 7.70 -11.64 8.99
CA VAL A 215 6.75 -11.87 10.08
C VAL A 215 7.52 -12.04 11.38
N THR A 216 7.12 -11.31 12.42
CA THR A 216 7.76 -11.29 13.73
C THR A 216 6.80 -11.72 14.84
N GLY A 217 7.30 -11.90 16.07
CA GLY A 217 6.51 -12.44 17.17
C GLY A 217 6.24 -13.94 17.03
N GLN A 218 5.17 -14.45 17.64
CA GLN A 218 4.80 -15.86 17.57
C GLN A 218 4.03 -16.14 16.27
N THR A 219 4.71 -16.71 15.27
CA THR A 219 4.11 -16.92 13.94
C THR A 219 3.13 -18.10 13.90
N GLY A 220 2.20 -18.06 12.96
CA GLY A 220 1.29 -19.16 12.66
C GLY A 220 1.98 -20.36 12.02
N ALA A 221 1.30 -21.50 12.02
CA ALA A 221 1.78 -22.75 11.43
C ALA A 221 1.12 -23.10 10.09
N SER A 222 0.15 -22.30 9.63
CA SER A 222 -0.61 -22.60 8.41
C SER A 222 -0.13 -21.73 7.25
N ALA A 223 0.19 -22.36 6.12
CA ALA A 223 0.58 -21.64 4.92
C ALA A 223 -0.57 -20.76 4.38
N VAL A 224 -0.23 -19.62 3.79
CA VAL A 224 -1.19 -18.78 3.08
C VAL A 224 -1.59 -19.46 1.77
N ALA A 225 -2.88 -19.57 1.52
CA ALA A 225 -3.41 -20.19 0.31
C ALA A 225 -3.15 -19.32 -0.93
N PRO A 226 -3.03 -19.89 -2.13
CA PRO A 226 -2.91 -19.10 -3.36
C PRO A 226 -4.11 -18.15 -3.53
N GLY A 227 -3.82 -16.90 -3.86
CA GLY A 227 -4.79 -15.85 -4.05
C GLY A 227 -5.64 -16.05 -5.31
N LYS A 228 -6.94 -15.83 -5.18
CA LYS A 228 -7.89 -15.75 -6.30
C LYS A 228 -8.25 -14.29 -6.59
N ALA A 229 -8.45 -13.94 -7.86
CA ALA A 229 -8.88 -12.60 -8.24
C ALA A 229 -10.21 -12.26 -7.53
N PRO A 230 -10.33 -11.11 -6.86
CA PRO A 230 -11.58 -10.72 -6.23
C PRO A 230 -12.64 -10.39 -7.30
N VAL A 231 -13.91 -10.43 -6.94
CA VAL A 231 -15.02 -10.12 -7.86
C VAL A 231 -15.91 -9.05 -7.24
N TRP A 232 -16.54 -8.25 -8.10
CA TRP A 232 -17.61 -7.36 -7.65
C TRP A 232 -18.80 -8.19 -7.18
N CYS A 233 -19.21 -7.97 -5.93
CA CYS A 233 -20.28 -8.71 -5.27
C CYS A 233 -21.16 -7.81 -4.39
N GLU A 234 -21.18 -6.50 -4.63
CA GLU A 234 -21.98 -5.54 -3.85
C GLU A 234 -23.47 -5.89 -3.80
N ASP A 235 -24.03 -6.38 -4.91
CA ASP A 235 -25.43 -6.75 -5.04
C ASP A 235 -25.77 -8.11 -4.40
N ASP A 236 -24.77 -8.98 -4.24
CA ASP A 236 -24.95 -10.32 -3.68
C ASP A 236 -23.65 -10.78 -3.00
N PRO A 237 -23.52 -10.55 -1.67
CA PRO A 237 -22.34 -10.93 -0.92
C PRO A 237 -22.02 -12.44 -0.97
N THR A 238 -22.99 -13.30 -1.29
CA THR A 238 -22.74 -14.75 -1.40
C THR A 238 -21.89 -15.11 -2.62
N LYS A 239 -21.77 -14.20 -3.58
CA LYS A 239 -20.90 -14.33 -4.76
C LYS A 239 -19.49 -13.81 -4.54
N CYS A 240 -19.20 -13.20 -3.39
CA CYS A 240 -17.86 -12.73 -3.08
C CYS A 240 -16.87 -13.90 -3.03
N VAL A 241 -15.63 -13.65 -3.45
CA VAL A 241 -14.54 -14.62 -3.31
C VAL A 241 -14.15 -14.72 -1.82
N GLY A 242 -14.47 -15.85 -1.21
CA GLY A 242 -13.98 -16.21 0.12
C GLY A 242 -12.51 -16.64 0.10
N GLY A 243 -11.85 -16.53 1.24
CA GLY A 243 -10.46 -16.92 1.44
C GLY A 243 -9.44 -15.95 0.85
N ALA A 244 -8.26 -16.50 0.55
CA ALA A 244 -7.12 -15.76 -0.01
C ALA A 244 -7.48 -15.07 -1.33
N LYS A 245 -7.35 -13.74 -1.32
CA LYS A 245 -7.61 -12.87 -2.47
C LYS A 245 -6.33 -12.22 -2.97
N GLN A 246 -6.24 -12.07 -4.28
CA GLN A 246 -5.21 -11.26 -4.93
C GLN A 246 -5.44 -9.77 -4.64
N MET A 247 -4.43 -8.94 -4.87
CA MET A 247 -4.65 -7.51 -5.06
C MET A 247 -5.54 -7.25 -6.28
N VAL A 248 -6.23 -6.11 -6.31
CA VAL A 248 -6.92 -5.66 -7.52
C VAL A 248 -5.91 -5.09 -8.50
N PHE A 249 -5.91 -5.62 -9.73
CA PHE A 249 -5.19 -5.10 -10.89
C PHE A 249 -6.21 -4.61 -11.92
N TRP A 250 -6.22 -3.30 -12.15
CA TRP A 250 -7.30 -2.62 -12.88
C TRP A 250 -6.81 -1.40 -13.66
N HIS A 251 -7.53 -1.07 -14.74
CA HIS A 251 -7.24 0.03 -15.67
C HIS A 251 -5.84 0.01 -16.31
N GLN A 252 -5.29 -1.17 -16.57
CA GLN A 252 -4.06 -1.37 -17.33
C GLN A 252 -4.36 -1.80 -18.77
N LEU A 253 -3.37 -1.72 -19.66
CA LEU A 253 -3.51 -2.28 -21.02
C LEU A 253 -3.52 -3.81 -20.98
N GLU A 254 -2.72 -4.39 -20.08
CA GLU A 254 -2.58 -5.84 -19.91
C GLU A 254 -2.53 -6.23 -18.43
N GLY A 255 -2.90 -7.47 -18.12
CA GLY A 255 -2.74 -8.04 -16.77
C GLY A 255 -3.80 -7.61 -15.74
N ASN A 256 -4.92 -7.03 -16.17
CA ASN A 256 -6.06 -6.79 -15.28
C ASN A 256 -6.66 -8.12 -14.79
N ASN A 257 -6.92 -8.25 -13.50
CA ASN A 257 -7.62 -9.41 -12.94
C ASN A 257 -9.08 -9.09 -12.56
N VAL A 258 -9.46 -7.81 -12.58
CA VAL A 258 -10.83 -7.35 -12.36
C VAL A 258 -11.28 -6.49 -13.53
N VAL A 259 -12.52 -6.69 -13.98
CA VAL A 259 -13.21 -5.84 -14.94
C VAL A 259 -14.58 -5.51 -14.38
N VAL A 260 -14.88 -4.23 -14.24
CA VAL A 260 -16.18 -3.73 -13.78
C VAL A 260 -16.77 -2.75 -14.78
N SER A 261 -18.09 -2.70 -14.84
CA SER A 261 -18.85 -1.76 -15.67
C SER A 261 -20.18 -1.41 -15.00
N GLY A 262 -20.79 -0.31 -15.45
CA GLY A 262 -22.05 0.19 -14.89
C GLY A 262 -21.88 0.94 -13.57
N SER A 263 -22.97 1.07 -12.82
CA SER A 263 -23.03 1.79 -11.55
C SER A 263 -23.06 0.85 -10.36
N ASP A 264 -22.50 1.31 -9.23
CA ASP A 264 -22.70 0.74 -7.91
C ASP A 264 -24.11 1.06 -7.37
N LEU A 265 -24.47 0.49 -6.22
CA LEU A 265 -25.77 0.70 -5.58
C LEU A 265 -26.00 2.16 -5.14
N ALA A 266 -24.93 2.97 -5.04
CA ALA A 266 -25.00 4.39 -4.75
C ALA A 266 -25.14 5.26 -6.02
N GLY A 267 -25.21 4.64 -7.21
CA GLY A 267 -25.36 5.31 -8.49
C GLY A 267 -24.06 5.85 -9.10
N ASN A 268 -22.90 5.59 -8.48
CA ASN A 268 -21.59 6.00 -9.00
C ASN A 268 -21.04 4.94 -9.96
N PRO A 269 -20.19 5.30 -10.94
CA PRO A 269 -19.45 4.31 -11.72
C PRO A 269 -18.70 3.33 -10.79
N LYS A 270 -18.77 2.03 -11.09
CA LYS A 270 -18.09 1.03 -10.26
C LYS A 270 -16.57 1.24 -10.28
N SER A 271 -15.95 1.20 -9.11
CA SER A 271 -14.50 1.13 -8.92
C SER A 271 -14.17 -0.06 -8.00
N PRO A 272 -13.36 -1.05 -8.46
CA PRO A 272 -13.07 -2.26 -7.70
C PRO A 272 -12.07 -1.97 -6.58
N THR A 273 -12.59 -1.50 -5.46
CA THR A 273 -11.83 -0.98 -4.33
C THR A 273 -11.68 -2.02 -3.23
N TYR A 274 -10.84 -1.74 -2.23
CA TYR A 274 -10.56 -2.68 -1.14
C TYR A 274 -11.59 -2.57 -0.01
N ASN A 275 -12.83 -2.96 -0.30
CA ASN A 275 -13.93 -2.97 0.65
C ASN A 275 -14.93 -4.11 0.41
N LEU A 276 -16.04 -4.11 1.15
CA LEU A 276 -17.07 -5.15 1.10
C LEU A 276 -17.66 -5.36 -0.30
N LYS A 277 -17.65 -4.35 -1.20
CA LYS A 277 -18.14 -4.49 -2.58
C LYS A 277 -17.33 -5.52 -3.39
N MET A 278 -16.12 -5.82 -2.94
CA MET A 278 -15.19 -6.79 -3.52
C MET A 278 -14.91 -7.97 -2.57
N GLY A 279 -15.64 -8.09 -1.46
CA GLY A 279 -15.46 -9.15 -0.46
C GLY A 279 -14.25 -8.98 0.46
N PHE A 280 -13.65 -7.79 0.53
CA PHE A 280 -12.58 -7.48 1.49
C PHE A 280 -13.17 -6.97 2.79
N SER A 281 -12.92 -7.64 3.91
CA SER A 281 -13.29 -7.15 5.24
C SER A 281 -12.27 -6.09 5.72
N ASN A 282 -12.68 -5.15 6.58
CA ASN A 282 -11.73 -4.22 7.20
C ASN A 282 -10.85 -4.95 8.23
N GLY A 283 -9.55 -4.64 8.27
CA GLY A 283 -8.57 -5.23 9.18
C GLY A 283 -7.85 -6.45 8.61
N ALA A 284 -7.44 -7.35 9.49
CA ALA A 284 -6.72 -8.57 9.14
C ALA A 284 -7.63 -9.56 8.39
N GLN A 285 -7.13 -10.15 7.31
CA GLN A 285 -7.85 -11.17 6.54
C GLN A 285 -7.59 -12.55 7.16
N MET A 286 -8.57 -13.05 7.92
CA MET A 286 -8.41 -14.24 8.77
C MET A 286 -8.65 -15.58 8.06
N ASP A 287 -9.23 -15.55 6.86
CA ASP A 287 -9.66 -16.73 6.10
C ASP A 287 -8.68 -17.13 4.97
N ILE A 288 -7.47 -16.55 4.95
CA ILE A 288 -6.52 -16.70 3.85
C ILE A 288 -5.63 -17.95 3.93
N PHE A 289 -5.79 -18.78 4.96
CA PHE A 289 -4.90 -19.90 5.25
C PHE A 289 -5.41 -21.22 4.69
N LEU A 290 -4.49 -22.11 4.33
CA LEU A 290 -4.80 -23.53 4.13
C LEU A 290 -5.06 -24.20 5.48
N ASP A 291 -5.70 -25.37 5.48
CA ASP A 291 -5.81 -26.21 6.68
C ASP A 291 -4.42 -26.47 7.28
N SER A 292 -4.36 -26.64 8.61
CA SER A 292 -3.09 -26.74 9.36
C SER A 292 -2.13 -27.77 8.75
N GLY A 293 -0.98 -27.28 8.24
CA GLY A 293 0.08 -28.01 7.53
C GLY A 293 1.29 -27.09 7.29
N PRO A 294 2.45 -27.62 6.83
CA PRO A 294 3.78 -27.50 7.42
C PRO A 294 4.48 -26.14 7.28
N ALA A 295 3.84 -25.01 7.58
CA ALA A 295 4.60 -23.77 7.70
C ALA A 295 5.48 -23.85 8.95
N GLU A 296 6.79 -23.63 8.79
CA GLU A 296 7.70 -23.54 9.93
C GLU A 296 7.30 -22.36 10.81
N THR A 297 7.06 -22.62 12.08
CA THR A 297 6.82 -21.59 13.09
C THR A 297 8.16 -21.07 13.58
N THR A 298 8.31 -19.75 13.65
CA THR A 298 9.48 -19.13 14.30
C THR A 298 9.02 -18.05 15.28
N SER A 299 9.95 -17.63 16.14
CA SER A 299 9.76 -16.45 16.97
C SER A 299 10.94 -15.52 16.78
N ILE A 300 10.69 -14.34 16.20
CA ILE A 300 11.66 -13.26 16.15
C ILE A 300 11.18 -12.20 17.15
N ASP A 301 11.96 -11.97 18.21
CA ASP A 301 11.74 -10.85 19.12
C ASP A 301 11.97 -9.54 18.37
N LEU A 302 11.03 -8.60 18.48
CA LEU A 302 11.20 -7.22 18.03
C LEU A 302 12.28 -6.57 18.91
N ALA A 303 13.55 -6.69 18.51
CA ALA A 303 14.65 -6.08 19.24
C ALA A 303 14.56 -4.54 19.17
N ALA A 304 14.61 -3.92 20.35
CA ALA A 304 14.75 -2.48 20.59
C ALA A 304 15.99 -1.89 19.85
N PRO A 305 16.06 -0.57 19.58
CA PRO A 305 17.04 0.00 18.67
C PRO A 305 18.48 -0.34 19.08
N ALA A 306 19.29 -0.66 18.07
CA ALA A 306 20.67 -1.13 18.19
C ALA A 306 21.48 -0.29 19.19
N THR A 307 21.94 -0.93 20.27
CA THR A 307 22.90 -0.35 21.20
C THR A 307 24.18 0.00 20.45
N THR A 308 24.59 1.26 20.54
CA THR A 308 25.81 1.80 19.99
C THR A 308 27.03 0.98 20.39
N LEU A 309 27.76 0.46 19.40
CA LEU A 309 29.10 -0.08 19.60
C LEU A 309 30.00 1.05 20.11
N THR A 310 30.35 1.00 21.39
CA THR A 310 31.43 1.81 21.96
C THR A 310 32.73 1.52 21.23
N SER A 311 33.31 2.56 20.63
CA SER A 311 34.58 2.49 19.92
C SER A 311 35.70 2.06 20.85
N ILE A 312 36.49 1.11 20.36
CA ILE A 312 37.69 0.60 21.00
C ILE A 312 38.77 1.68 20.83
N THR A 313 39.29 2.23 21.92
CA THR A 313 40.44 3.14 21.94
C THR A 313 41.69 2.44 21.37
N PRO A 314 42.48 3.09 20.49
CA PRO A 314 43.73 2.50 20.00
C PRO A 314 44.81 2.51 21.10
N LEU A 315 45.59 1.42 21.18
CA LEU A 315 46.81 1.36 21.98
C LEU A 315 47.87 2.37 21.49
N PRO A 316 48.69 2.94 22.38
CA PRO A 316 49.76 3.86 21.99
C PRO A 316 50.93 3.09 21.36
N VAL A 317 51.41 3.59 20.23
CA VAL A 317 52.68 3.19 19.62
C VAL A 317 53.82 3.69 20.52
N GLN A 318 54.66 2.79 21.01
CA GLN A 318 55.96 3.13 21.59
C GLN A 318 57.03 3.11 20.50
N THR A 319 57.71 4.26 20.37
CA THR A 319 59.03 4.58 19.78
C THR A 319 59.57 3.75 18.62
#